data_AF-A0A139RIT1-F1
#
_entry.id   AF-A0A139RIT1-F1
#
_cell.length_a   1.000
_cell.length_b   1.000
_cell.length_c   1.000
_cell.angle_alpha   90.00
_cell.angle_beta   90.00
_cell.angle_gamma   90.00
#
_symmetry.space_group_name_H-M   'P 1'
#
loop_
_entity.id
_entity.type
_entity.pdbx_description
1 polymer ?
#
loop_
_entity_poly.entity_id
_entity_poly.type
_entity_poly.pdbx_seq_one_letter_code
_entity_poly.pdbx_strand_id
1 'polypeptide(L)'
;MNKEISDRRYKHNIEASTVSGLDVIEQLKTYSYRKEYDGKIEDISCGIMAQDVQKYVPEAFYENPDGAYSYRTFELVPYLIKAIQELNQKIEKLEKTA
;
A
#
# COMPACT_ATOMS: atom_id res chain seq x y z
N MET A 1 -9.14 -22.69 7.67
CA MET A 1 -9.58 -21.31 8.00
C MET A 1 -9.25 -20.44 6.80
N ASN A 2 -10.21 -19.70 6.25
CA ASN A 2 -9.94 -18.82 5.11
C ASN A 2 -8.99 -17.70 5.59
N LYS A 3 -7.83 -17.58 4.94
CA LYS A 3 -6.78 -16.60 5.31
C LYS A 3 -7.21 -15.16 5.00
N GLU A 4 -8.26 -14.98 4.22
CA GLU A 4 -8.82 -13.67 3.84
C GLU A 4 -9.89 -13.14 4.82
N ILE A 5 -10.20 -13.86 5.92
CA ILE A 5 -11.22 -13.43 6.87
C ILE A 5 -10.71 -12.21 7.66
N SER A 6 -11.36 -11.06 7.48
CA SER A 6 -11.03 -9.80 8.18
C SER A 6 -12.06 -9.40 9.25
N ASP A 7 -12.84 -10.36 9.77
CA ASP A 7 -13.86 -10.12 10.80
C ASP A 7 -13.22 -9.82 12.16
N ARG A 8 -13.73 -8.81 12.87
CA ARG A 8 -13.24 -8.36 14.18
C ARG A 8 -13.23 -9.47 15.23
N ARG A 9 -14.10 -10.49 15.10
CA ARG A 9 -14.18 -11.64 16.03
C ARG A 9 -12.89 -12.47 16.09
N TYR A 10 -12.03 -12.36 15.08
CA TYR A 10 -10.74 -13.06 15.01
C TYR A 10 -9.55 -12.13 15.29
N LYS A 11 -9.79 -10.89 15.77
CA LYS A 11 -8.75 -9.89 16.03
C LYS A 11 -8.68 -9.58 17.53
N HIS A 12 -7.48 -9.51 18.08
CA HIS A 12 -7.22 -9.27 19.51
C HIS A 12 -6.23 -8.13 19.68
N ASN A 13 -6.19 -7.52 20.87
CA ASN A 13 -5.30 -6.40 21.21
C ASN A 13 -5.39 -5.23 20.20
N ILE A 14 -6.63 -4.78 19.95
CA ILE A 14 -6.92 -3.77 18.92
C ILE A 14 -6.66 -2.37 19.47
N GLU A 15 -5.71 -1.67 18.86
CA GLU A 15 -5.38 -0.27 19.13
C GLU A 15 -5.40 0.56 17.84
N ALA A 16 -5.52 1.88 17.97
CA ALA A 16 -5.38 2.76 16.82
C ALA A 16 -3.94 2.74 16.31
N SER A 17 -3.76 2.53 15.01
CA SER A 17 -2.41 2.49 14.43
C SER A 17 -1.70 3.84 14.54
N THR A 18 -0.45 3.80 15.02
CA THR A 18 0.49 4.92 15.05
C THR A 18 1.33 5.02 13.78
N VAL A 19 1.13 4.12 12.80
CA VAL A 19 1.77 4.20 11.49
C VAL A 19 1.28 5.45 10.76
N SER A 20 2.22 6.19 10.18
CA SER A 20 1.92 7.32 9.30
C SER A 20 1.67 6.79 7.89
N GLY A 21 0.42 6.85 7.44
CA GLY A 21 0.04 6.37 6.12
C GLY A 21 0.64 7.26 5.03
N LEU A 22 0.59 8.57 5.25
CA LEU A 22 1.10 9.57 4.33
C LEU A 22 2.62 9.45 4.15
N ASP A 23 3.39 9.33 5.24
CA ASP A 23 4.85 9.24 5.13
C ASP A 23 5.28 8.00 4.34
N VAL A 24 4.55 6.88 4.49
CA VAL A 24 4.82 5.64 3.73
C VAL A 24 4.47 5.81 2.26
N ILE A 25 3.28 6.33 1.94
CA ILE A 25 2.85 6.51 0.55
C ILE A 25 3.74 7.52 -0.18
N GLU A 26 4.24 8.56 0.50
CA GLU A 26 5.18 9.53 -0.07
C GLU A 26 6.54 8.92 -0.47
N GLN A 27 6.93 7.77 0.09
CA GLN A 27 8.14 7.07 -0.33
C GLN A 27 7.95 6.23 -1.60
N LEU A 28 6.71 5.84 -1.91
CA LEU A 28 6.39 5.02 -3.09
C LEU A 28 6.32 5.89 -4.33
N LYS A 29 7.12 5.54 -5.34
CA LYS A 29 7.10 6.23 -6.64
C LYS A 29 6.15 5.53 -7.61
N THR A 30 5.44 6.33 -8.41
CA THR A 30 4.59 5.83 -9.48
C THR A 30 5.28 5.95 -10.83
N TYR A 31 4.98 4.99 -11.70
CA TYR A 31 5.61 4.86 -12.99
C TYR A 31 4.56 4.47 -14.04
N SER A 32 4.75 4.97 -15.26
CA SER A 32 4.15 4.35 -16.44
C SER A 32 5.15 3.33 -17.02
N TYR A 33 4.70 2.12 -17.34
CA TYR A 33 5.56 1.08 -17.91
C TYR A 33 4.77 0.08 -18.73
N ARG A 34 5.49 -0.63 -19.59
CA ARG A 34 4.99 -1.80 -20.30
C ARG A 34 5.32 -3.06 -19.52
N LYS A 35 4.33 -3.91 -19.29
CA LYS A 35 4.48 -5.22 -18.65
C LYS A 35 4.20 -6.31 -19.67
N GLU A 36 5.15 -7.24 -19.81
CA GLU A 36 5.01 -8.38 -20.71
C GLU A 36 4.97 -9.67 -19.90
N TYR A 37 3.97 -10.51 -20.14
CA TYR A 37 3.81 -11.82 -19.48
C TYR A 37 2.91 -12.71 -20.31
N ASP A 38 3.21 -14.01 -20.40
CA ASP A 38 2.41 -15.00 -21.16
C ASP A 38 2.07 -14.56 -22.60
N GLY A 39 3.00 -13.85 -23.26
CA GLY A 39 2.79 -13.30 -24.61
C GLY A 39 1.80 -12.12 -24.69
N LYS A 40 1.33 -11.62 -23.55
CA LYS A 40 0.51 -10.40 -23.44
C LYS A 40 1.39 -9.22 -23.14
N ILE A 41 1.00 -8.07 -23.70
CA ILE A 41 1.59 -6.77 -23.41
C ILE A 41 0.49 -5.91 -22.78
N GLU A 42 0.77 -5.38 -21.60
CA GLU A 42 -0.09 -4.40 -20.92
C GLU A 42 0.68 -3.10 -20.74
N ASP A 43 0.08 -1.98 -21.17
CA ASP A 43 0.60 -0.65 -20.90
C ASP A 43 -0.05 -0.12 -19.61
N ILE A 44 0.76 0.03 -18.56
CA ILE A 44 0.34 0.52 -17.25
C ILE A 44 0.66 2.00 -17.15
N SER A 45 -0.33 2.84 -16.87
CA SER A 45 -0.15 4.29 -16.76
C SER A 45 0.34 4.71 -15.36
N CYS A 46 0.01 3.94 -14.33
CA CYS A 46 0.32 4.26 -12.94
C CYS A 46 0.47 2.97 -12.14
N GLY A 47 1.70 2.48 -12.03
CA GLY A 47 2.07 1.35 -11.18
C GLY A 47 3.23 1.70 -10.25
N ILE A 48 3.56 0.80 -9.34
CA ILE A 48 4.67 0.92 -8.38
C ILE A 48 5.61 -0.28 -8.51
N MET A 49 6.82 -0.16 -7.98
CA MET A 49 7.83 -1.22 -8.05
C MET A 49 7.85 -2.06 -6.76
N ALA A 50 7.93 -3.38 -6.89
CA ALA A 50 7.99 -4.29 -5.75
C ALA A 50 9.22 -4.03 -4.85
N GLN A 51 10.30 -3.47 -5.40
CA GLN A 51 11.52 -3.09 -4.69
C GLN A 51 11.29 -1.91 -3.74
N ASP A 52 10.48 -0.93 -4.14
CA ASP A 52 10.10 0.16 -3.25
C ASP A 52 9.17 -0.38 -2.14
N VAL A 53 8.26 -1.28 -2.49
CA VAL A 53 7.39 -1.96 -1.50
C VAL A 53 8.23 -2.77 -0.52
N GLN A 54 9.25 -3.50 -0.96
CA GLN A 54 10.17 -4.24 -0.08
C GLN A 54 10.83 -3.34 0.96
N LYS A 55 11.19 -2.11 0.56
CA LYS A 55 11.87 -1.15 1.43
C LYS A 55 10.93 -0.44 2.40
N TYR A 56 9.75 -0.07 1.95
CA TYR A 56 8.86 0.84 2.69
C TYR A 56 7.61 0.18 3.27
N VAL A 57 7.16 -0.95 2.73
CA VAL A 57 5.99 -1.74 3.20
C VAL A 57 6.31 -3.24 3.14
N PRO A 58 7.29 -3.73 3.93
CA PRO A 58 7.81 -5.09 3.81
C PRO A 58 6.76 -6.18 4.05
N GLU A 59 5.69 -5.91 4.79
CA GLU A 59 4.59 -6.85 5.01
C GLU A 59 3.73 -7.10 3.75
N ALA A 60 3.71 -6.13 2.83
CA ALA A 60 3.05 -6.28 1.53
C ALA A 60 3.95 -7.04 0.55
N PHE A 61 5.27 -7.01 0.73
CA PHE A 61 6.22 -7.65 -0.16
C PHE A 61 6.17 -9.18 -0.10
N TYR A 62 6.47 -9.82 -1.23
CA TYR A 62 6.86 -11.23 -1.29
C TYR A 62 7.70 -11.53 -2.55
N GLU A 63 8.47 -12.60 -2.47
CA GLU A 63 9.25 -13.14 -3.58
C GLU A 63 8.59 -14.42 -4.10
N ASN A 64 8.46 -14.54 -5.43
CA ASN A 64 7.94 -15.74 -6.08
C ASN A 64 9.01 -16.84 -6.12
N PRO A 65 8.63 -18.12 -6.33
CA PRO A 65 9.59 -19.24 -6.38
C PRO A 65 10.69 -19.11 -7.45
N ASP A 66 10.46 -18.31 -8.49
CA ASP A 66 11.41 -18.01 -9.56
C ASP A 66 12.32 -16.81 -9.28
N GLY A 67 12.21 -16.22 -8.08
CA GLY A 67 12.96 -15.03 -7.65
C GLY A 67 12.34 -13.71 -8.09
N ALA A 68 11.19 -13.72 -8.78
CA ALA A 68 10.52 -12.49 -9.18
C ALA A 68 9.86 -11.81 -7.98
N TYR A 69 10.18 -10.53 -7.77
CA TYR A 69 9.61 -9.74 -6.68
C TYR A 69 8.18 -9.30 -6.99
N SER A 70 7.33 -9.34 -5.98
CA SER A 70 5.93 -8.93 -6.07
C SER A 70 5.44 -8.32 -4.75
N TYR A 71 4.19 -7.89 -4.73
CA TYR A 71 3.54 -7.35 -3.54
C TYR A 71 2.04 -7.65 -3.51
N ARG A 72 1.49 -7.78 -2.30
CA ARG A 72 0.07 -7.97 -2.02
C ARG A 72 -0.61 -6.61 -2.02
N THR A 73 -1.29 -6.27 -3.12
CA THR A 73 -1.96 -4.98 -3.30
C THR A 73 -2.95 -4.65 -2.18
N PHE A 74 -3.67 -5.64 -1.64
CA PHE A 74 -4.63 -5.43 -0.54
C PHE A 74 -3.97 -4.93 0.75
N GLU A 75 -2.73 -5.32 1.03
CA GLU A 75 -1.97 -4.86 2.21
C GLU A 75 -1.61 -3.37 2.10
N LEU A 76 -1.64 -2.77 0.91
CA LEU A 76 -1.41 -1.35 0.69
C LEU A 76 -2.66 -0.49 0.92
N VAL A 77 -3.87 -1.08 0.90
CA VAL A 77 -5.13 -0.33 1.03
C VAL A 77 -5.25 0.40 2.38
N PRO A 78 -4.91 -0.20 3.54
CA PRO A 78 -4.92 0.52 4.82
C PRO A 78 -4.04 1.76 4.85
N TYR A 79 -2.89 1.72 4.18
CA TYR A 79 -1.97 2.87 4.06
C TYR A 79 -2.60 4.02 3.28
N LEU A 80 -3.27 3.72 2.16
CA LEU A 80 -3.99 4.72 1.38
C LEU A 80 -5.14 5.35 2.18
N ILE A 81 -5.93 4.54 2.90
CA ILE A 81 -6.99 5.03 3.79
C ILE A 81 -6.41 5.99 4.84
N LYS A 82 -5.33 5.56 5.51
CA LYS A 82 -4.69 6.35 6.56
C LYS A 82 -4.11 7.65 6.02
N ALA A 83 -3.45 7.62 4.86
CA ALA A 83 -2.91 8.81 4.21
C ALA A 83 -4.01 9.84 3.88
N ILE A 84 -5.14 9.40 3.35
CA ILE A 84 -6.29 10.29 3.06
C ILE A 84 -6.85 10.90 4.34
N GLN A 85 -7.00 10.11 5.41
CA GLN A 85 -7.45 10.61 6.71
C GLN A 85 -6.50 11.66 7.29
N GLU A 86 -5.19 11.41 7.22
CA GLU A 86 -4.15 12.34 7.69
C GLU A 86 -4.13 13.63 6.87
N LEU A 87 -4.28 13.52 5.54
CA LEU A 87 -4.40 14.69 4.66
C LEU A 87 -5.64 15.52 5.00
N ASN A 88 -6.80 14.90 5.21
CA ASN A 88 -8.01 15.61 5.61
C ASN A 88 -7.83 16.35 6.95
N GLN A 89 -7.20 15.70 7.94
CA GLN A 89 -6.88 16.34 9.22
C GLN A 89 -5.91 17.51 9.07
N LYS A 90 -4.94 17.44 8.15
CA LYS A 90 -4.03 18.55 7.85
C LYS A 90 -4.80 19.72 7.23
N ILE A 91 -5.71 19.45 6.28
CA ILE A 91 -6.56 20.48 5.64
C ILE A 91 -7.43 21.18 6.68
N GLU A 92 -8.16 20.45 7.53
CA GLU A 92 -9.00 21.04 8.58
C GLU A 92 -8.22 21.94 9.56
N LYS A 93 -6.96 21.61 9.83
CA LYS A 93 -6.08 22.45 10.68
C LYS A 93 -5.66 23.72 9.97
N LEU A 94 -5.34 23.64 8.67
CA LEU A 94 -4.99 24.80 7.85
C LEU A 94 -6.18 25.76 7.72
N GLU A 95 -7.38 25.25 7.45
CA GLU A 95 -8.60 26.07 7.33
C GLU A 95 -8.99 26.79 8.63
N LYS A 96 -8.68 26.23 9.80
CA LYS A 96 -8.92 26.87 11.10
C LYS A 96 -7.87 27.93 11.48
N THR A 97 -6.74 27.93 10.79
CA THR A 97 -5.63 28.87 11.03
C THR A 97 -5.64 30.03 10.03
N ALA A 98 -6.40 29.89 8.93
CA ALA A 98 -6.68 30.93 7.95
C ALA A 98 -7.84 31.84 8.41
#